data_AF-A0A512DTL7-F1
#
_entry.id   AF-A0A512DTL7-F1
#
_cell.length_a   1.000
_cell.length_b   1.000
_cell.length_c   1.000
_cell.angle_alpha   90.00
_cell.angle_beta   90.00
_cell.angle_gamma   90.00
#
_symmetry.space_group_name_H-M   'P 1'
#
loop_
_entity.id
_entity.type
_entity.pdbx_description
1 polymer ?
#
loop_
_entity_poly.entity_id
_entity_poly.type
_entity_poly.pdbx_seq_one_letter_code
_entity_poly.pdbx_strand_id
1 'polypeptide(L)'
;MTEGFMDSSIRKRSVTIAGHSTSVSLEAAFWDALKHIATARDVSINALIESIDEGRSGNLSSAIRVFVLAEVAKPGVPDGAGSSEGE
;
A
#
# COMPACT_ATOMS: atom_id res chain seq x y z
N MET A 1 -5.33 12.17 13.70
CA MET A 1 -4.40 12.83 12.76
C MET A 1 -4.54 12.14 11.40
N THR A 2 -5.44 12.62 10.55
CA THR A 2 -5.78 12.04 9.23
C THR A 2 -5.38 12.96 8.06
N GLU A 3 -4.64 14.03 8.33
CA GLU A 3 -4.32 15.10 7.36
C GLU A 3 -3.44 14.67 6.16
N GLY A 4 -2.76 13.52 6.22
CA GLY A 4 -1.85 13.08 5.14
C GLY A 4 -2.53 12.61 3.85
N PHE A 5 -3.80 12.18 3.91
CA PHE A 5 -4.47 11.52 2.77
C PHE A 5 -4.93 12.47 1.65
N MET A 6 -4.91 13.79 1.86
CA MET A 6 -5.27 14.78 0.85
C MET A 6 -4.05 15.49 0.23
N ASP A 7 -2.82 15.16 0.65
CA ASP A 7 -1.60 15.77 0.11
C ASP A 7 -1.24 15.16 -1.25
N SER A 8 -1.51 15.91 -2.32
CA SER A 8 -1.21 15.53 -3.70
C SER A 8 0.22 15.87 -4.14
N SER A 9 1.07 16.40 -3.24
CA SER A 9 2.47 16.71 -3.58
C SER A 9 3.25 15.45 -3.98
N ILE A 10 3.93 15.49 -5.13
CA ILE A 10 4.75 14.37 -5.61
C ILE A 10 6.04 14.30 -4.79
N ARG A 11 6.29 13.14 -4.17
CA ARG A 11 7.51 12.83 -3.41
C ARG A 11 8.27 11.70 -4.10
N LYS A 12 9.56 11.94 -4.34
CA LYS A 12 10.48 10.92 -4.87
C LYS A 12 11.13 10.16 -3.71
N ARG A 13 11.14 8.84 -3.77
CA ARG A 13 11.84 7.96 -2.82
C ARG A 13 12.60 6.86 -3.56
N SER A 14 13.70 6.42 -2.97
CA SER A 14 14.40 5.22 -3.41
C SER A 14 13.86 4.03 -2.64
N VAL A 15 13.47 2.98 -3.35
CA VAL A 15 13.00 1.72 -2.80
C VAL A 15 13.87 0.59 -3.34
N THR A 16 14.12 -0.43 -2.54
CA THR A 16 14.85 -1.62 -2.99
C THR A 16 13.85 -2.64 -3.49
N ILE A 17 14.03 -3.11 -4.72
CA ILE A 17 13.20 -4.10 -5.38
C ILE A 17 14.12 -5.13 -6.00
N ALA A 18 13.98 -6.40 -5.62
CA ALA A 18 14.80 -7.51 -6.15
C ALA A 18 16.32 -7.23 -6.03
N GLY A 19 16.74 -6.56 -4.95
CA GLY A 19 18.14 -6.18 -4.72
C GLY A 19 18.62 -4.92 -5.46
N HIS A 20 17.77 -4.29 -6.27
CA HIS A 20 18.10 -3.07 -7.02
C HIS A 20 17.38 -1.85 -6.47
N SER A 21 18.08 -0.72 -6.36
CA SER A 21 17.47 0.55 -5.95
C SER A 21 16.69 1.17 -7.12
N THR A 22 15.38 1.32 -6.95
CA THR A 22 14.45 1.94 -7.90
C THR A 22 13.94 3.26 -7.34
N SER A 23 14.02 4.33 -8.13
CA SER A 23 13.44 5.61 -7.78
C SER A 23 11.97 5.68 -8.17
N VAL A 24 11.09 5.97 -7.21
CA VAL A 24 9.64 6.11 -7.43
C VAL A 24 9.20 7.51 -7.04
N SER A 25 8.49 8.19 -7.95
CA SER A 25 7.84 9.48 -7.70
C SER A 25 6.34 9.27 -7.58
N LEU A 26 5.77 9.62 -6.44
CA LEU A 26 4.38 9.32 -6.09
C LEU A 26 3.84 10.38 -5.11
N GLU A 27 2.54 10.66 -5.16
CA GLU A 27 1.86 11.60 -4.27
C GLU A 27 2.04 11.18 -2.81
N ALA A 28 2.20 12.16 -1.92
CA ALA A 28 2.38 11.93 -0.49
C ALA A 28 1.24 11.09 0.11
N ALA A 29 -0.01 11.36 -0.29
CA ALA A 29 -1.17 10.59 0.11
C ALA A 29 -1.04 9.09 -0.17
N PHE A 30 -0.49 8.70 -1.32
CA PHE A 30 -0.28 7.29 -1.65
C PHE A 30 0.90 6.67 -0.87
N TRP A 31 1.94 7.46 -0.58
CA TRP A 31 3.01 6.99 0.31
C TRP A 31 2.50 6.70 1.71
N ASP A 32 1.61 7.52 2.23
CA ASP A 32 1.03 7.32 3.55
C ASP A 32 0.02 6.16 3.56
N ALA A 33 -0.79 6.01 2.49
CA ALA A 33 -1.64 4.84 2.30
C ALA A 33 -0.83 3.54 2.25
N LEU A 34 0.29 3.51 1.51
CA LEU A 34 1.18 2.35 1.47
C LEU A 34 1.72 1.98 2.86
N LYS A 35 2.11 2.97 3.68
CA LYS A 35 2.54 2.72 5.06
C LYS A 35 1.43 2.05 5.86
N HIS A 36 0.21 2.57 5.78
CA HIS A 36 -0.92 2.02 6.54
C HIS A 36 -1.26 0.59 6.10
N ILE A 37 -1.27 0.31 4.80
CA ILE A 37 -1.51 -1.03 4.27
C ILE A 37 -0.38 -1.99 4.69
N ALA A 38 0.87 -1.55 4.62
CA ALA A 38 2.03 -2.34 5.03
C ALA A 38 1.95 -2.68 6.53
N THR A 39 1.64 -1.70 7.39
CA THR A 39 1.42 -1.91 8.83
C THR A 39 0.23 -2.85 9.10
N ALA A 40 -0.89 -2.69 8.40
CA ALA A 40 -2.06 -3.55 8.59
C ALA A 40 -1.81 -5.01 8.19
N ARG A 41 -0.86 -5.25 7.27
CA ARG A 41 -0.46 -6.58 6.80
C ARG A 41 0.80 -7.13 7.50
N ASP A 42 1.37 -6.40 8.44
CA ASP A 42 2.63 -6.73 9.13
C ASP A 42 3.80 -7.00 8.16
N VAL A 43 3.93 -6.20 7.09
CA VAL A 43 5.03 -6.27 6.12
C VAL A 43 5.74 -4.93 6.00
N SER A 44 6.99 -4.95 5.48
CA SER A 44 7.69 -3.71 5.16
C SER A 44 7.11 -3.06 3.89
N ILE A 45 7.26 -1.74 3.76
CA ILE A 45 6.87 -1.01 2.54
C ILE A 45 7.61 -1.56 1.32
N ASN A 46 8.89 -1.92 1.45
CA ASN A 46 9.67 -2.49 0.36
C ASN A 46 9.09 -3.84 -0.08
N ALA A 47 8.78 -4.73 0.86
CA ALA A 47 8.16 -6.02 0.55
C ALA A 47 6.78 -5.85 -0.11
N LEU A 48 5.98 -4.88 0.35
CA LEU A 48 4.70 -4.57 -0.29
C LEU A 48 4.89 -4.07 -1.71
N ILE A 49 5.85 -3.17 -1.93
CA ILE A 49 6.17 -2.65 -3.26
C ILE A 49 6.73 -3.74 -4.17
N GLU A 50 7.57 -4.64 -3.65
CA GLU A 50 8.07 -5.82 -4.39
C GLU A 50 6.93 -6.72 -4.84
N SER A 51 5.95 -7.02 -3.97
CA SER A 51 4.76 -7.79 -4.35
C SER A 51 3.92 -7.09 -5.43
N ILE A 52 3.81 -5.77 -5.38
CA ILE A 52 3.16 -4.98 -6.44
C ILE A 52 3.98 -5.02 -7.72
N ASP A 53 5.31 -4.95 -7.61
CA ASP A 53 6.27 -4.99 -8.71
C ASP A 53 6.14 -6.30 -9.49
N GLU A 54 6.10 -7.45 -8.81
CA GLU A 54 5.99 -8.77 -9.43
C GLU A 54 4.75 -8.95 -10.32
N GLY A 55 3.62 -8.34 -9.93
CA GLY A 55 2.34 -8.48 -10.63
C GLY A 55 2.00 -7.33 -11.60
N ARG A 56 2.88 -6.33 -11.74
CA ARG A 56 2.52 -5.10 -12.49
C ARG A 56 2.55 -5.27 -14.00
N SER A 57 1.71 -4.48 -14.66
CA SER A 57 1.90 -4.08 -16.06
C SER A 57 2.15 -2.58 -16.13
N GLY A 58 3.15 -2.16 -16.90
CA GLY A 58 3.53 -0.75 -17.03
C GLY A 58 4.43 -0.23 -15.89
N ASN A 59 4.35 1.07 -15.60
CA ASN A 59 5.24 1.71 -14.64
C ASN A 59 4.83 1.46 -13.18
N LEU A 60 5.81 1.38 -12.29
CA LEU A 60 5.60 1.05 -10.88
C LEU A 60 4.72 2.09 -10.14
N SER A 61 4.85 3.38 -10.47
CA SER A 61 4.03 4.42 -9.82
C SER A 61 2.53 4.25 -10.09
N SER A 62 2.16 3.91 -11.33
CA SER A 62 0.77 3.63 -11.72
C SER A 62 0.27 2.35 -11.06
N ALA A 63 1.10 1.31 -11.01
CA ALA A 63 0.76 0.04 -10.35
C ALA A 63 0.46 0.26 -8.86
N ILE A 64 1.27 1.05 -8.16
CA ILE A 64 1.06 1.42 -6.76
C ILE A 64 -0.28 2.16 -6.58
N ARG A 65 -0.58 3.17 -7.40
CA ARG A 65 -1.84 3.92 -7.28
C ARG A 65 -3.07 3.02 -7.43
N VAL A 66 -3.05 2.14 -8.44
CA VAL A 66 -4.15 1.19 -8.70
C VAL A 66 -4.26 0.17 -7.57
N PHE A 67 -3.13 -0.35 -7.06
CA PHE A 67 -3.13 -1.26 -5.92
C PHE A 67 -3.76 -0.63 -4.68
N VAL A 68 -3.36 0.60 -4.32
CA VAL A 68 -3.92 1.31 -3.17
C VAL A 68 -5.42 1.54 -3.36
N LEU A 69 -5.85 1.97 -4.55
CA LEU A 69 -7.27 2.15 -4.87
C LEU A 69 -8.06 0.83 -4.71
N ALA A 70 -7.51 -0.28 -5.20
CA ALA A 70 -8.13 -1.59 -5.06
C ALA A 70 -8.23 -2.02 -3.59
N GLU A 71 -7.19 -1.76 -2.79
CA GLU A 71 -7.18 -2.12 -1.37
C GLU A 71 -8.26 -1.39 -0.56
N VAL A 72 -8.42 -0.09 -0.80
CA VAL A 72 -9.43 0.71 -0.09
C VAL A 72 -10.85 0.48 -0.62
N ALA A 73 -10.98 0.05 -1.88
CA ALA A 73 -12.28 -0.25 -2.49
C ALA A 73 -12.82 -1.64 -2.13
N LYS A 74 -12.02 -2.51 -1.50
CA LYS A 74 -12.50 -3.81 -1.00
C LYS A 74 -13.64 -3.56 -0.02
N PRO A 75 -14.86 -4.07 -0.28
CA PRO A 75 -15.92 -4.00 0.71
C PRO A 75 -15.45 -4.76 1.94
N GLY A 76 -15.47 -4.09 3.09
CA GLY A 76 -14.97 -4.67 4.34
C GLY A 76 -15.64 -6.00 4.60
N VAL A 77 -14.85 -7.08 4.63
CA VAL A 77 -15.26 -8.26 5.39
C VAL A 77 -15.32 -7.75 6.84
N PRO A 78 -16.50 -7.72 7.49
CA PRO A 78 -16.57 -7.31 8.87
C PRO A 78 -15.65 -8.23 9.68
N ASP A 79 -14.66 -7.61 10.32
CA ASP A 79 -13.80 -8.22 11.33
C ASP A 79 -14.73 -8.72 12.45
N GLY A 80 -15.03 -10.03 12.42
CA GLY A 80 -16.12 -10.63 13.16
C GLY A 80 -15.87 -12.11 13.41
N ALA A 81 -14.65 -12.46 13.80
CA ALA A 81 -14.37 -13.69 14.53
C ALA A 81 -15.01 -13.57 15.94
N GLY A 82 -16.32 -13.77 16.02
CA GLY A 82 -17.03 -14.02 17.27
C GLY A 82 -17.07 -15.53 17.52
N SER A 83 -15.96 -16.12 17.92
CA SER A 83 -16.00 -17.40 18.63
C SER A 83 -16.65 -17.17 19.99
N SER A 84 -17.89 -17.62 20.16
CA SER A 84 -18.40 -18.14 21.44
C SER A 84 -19.63 -19.02 21.15
N GLU A 85 -19.36 -20.33 21.03
CA GLU A 85 -20.31 -21.37 21.43
C GLU A 85 -20.59 -21.24 22.94
N GLY A 86 -21.84 -21.51 23.33
CA GLY A 86 -22.19 -21.88 24.71
C GLY A 86 -23.28 -21.02 25.35
N GLU A 87 -24.55 -21.37 25.12
CA GLU A 87 -25.46 -21.90 26.16
C GLU A 87 -26.63 -22.67 25.53
#